data_AF-A0AAV7K4Z8-F1
#
_entry.id   AF-A0AAV7K4Z8-F1
#
_cell.length_a   1.000
_cell.length_b   1.000
_cell.length_c   1.000
_cell.angle_alpha   90.00
_cell.angle_beta   90.00
_cell.angle_gamma   90.00
#
_symmetry.space_group_name_H-M   'P 1'
#
loop_
_entity.id
_entity.type
_entity.pdbx_description
1 polymer ?
#
loop_
_entity_poly.entity_id
_entity_poly.type
_entity_poly.pdbx_seq_one_letter_code
_entity_poly.pdbx_strand_id
1 'polypeptide(L)'
;MVWGMMSYRGLSDLHFIPPKQTVNTLYYVSNILEGTCLNTRKRRRLNGPVYSKKLVLKRSEAHFMQDGAPAHRLLVAQGWCKNQFSSFWTKDEWPGNSPD
;
A
#
# COMPACT_ATOMS: atom_id res chain seq x y z
N MET A 1 -10.58 -3.84 12.01
CA MET A 1 -9.47 -4.20 11.09
C MET A 1 -8.65 -2.94 10.83
N VAL A 2 -7.35 -3.06 10.62
CA VAL A 2 -6.47 -1.93 10.34
C VAL A 2 -5.63 -2.23 9.10
N TRP A 3 -5.30 -1.21 8.33
CA TRP A 3 -4.35 -1.29 7.22
C TRP A 3 -3.19 -0.32 7.46
N GLY A 4 -2.00 -0.74 7.07
CA GLY A 4 -0.81 0.10 7.05
C GLY A 4 0.19 -0.46 6.05
N MET A 5 1.15 0.36 5.65
CA MET A 5 2.27 -0.07 4.84
C MET A 5 3.59 0.36 5.45
N MET A 6 4.64 -0.37 5.12
CA MET A 6 5.97 -0.12 5.64
C MET A 6 7.03 -0.31 4.56
N SER A 7 8.23 0.12 4.92
CA SER A 7 9.46 -0.01 4.13
C SER A 7 10.60 -0.16 5.12
N TYR A 8 11.80 -0.50 4.63
CA TYR A 8 13.00 -0.55 5.48
C TYR A 8 13.30 0.78 6.21
N ARG A 9 12.72 1.91 5.76
CA ARG A 9 12.92 3.21 6.41
C ARG A 9 11.83 3.53 7.41
N GLY A 10 10.56 3.39 7.02
CA GLY A 10 9.46 3.99 7.77
C GLY A 10 8.11 3.37 7.51
N LEU A 11 7.12 3.91 8.23
CA LEU A 11 5.76 3.38 8.33
C LEU A 11 4.76 4.41 7.81
N SER A 12 3.68 3.99 7.17
CA SER A 12 2.53 4.86 6.90
C SER A 12 1.76 5.19 8.17
N ASP A 13 0.83 6.13 8.05
CA ASP A 13 -0.25 6.24 9.01
C ASP A 13 -1.14 4.98 8.92
N LEU A 14 -1.83 4.65 10.02
CA LEU A 14 -2.75 3.52 10.06
C LEU A 14 -4.13 3.96 9.55
N HIS A 15 -4.69 3.20 8.62
CA HIS A 15 -6.07 3.35 8.19
C HIS A 15 -6.94 2.41 9.03
N PHE A 16 -7.78 2.97 9.88
CA PHE A 16 -8.73 2.19 10.68
C PHE A 16 -9.99 1.93 9.86
N ILE A 17 -10.26 0.65 9.57
CA ILE A 17 -11.47 0.25 8.85
C ILE A 17 -12.64 0.26 9.85
N PRO A 18 -13.75 0.96 9.55
CA PRO A 18 -14.91 1.01 10.45
C PRO A 18 -15.46 -0.37 10.81
N PRO A 19 -16.07 -0.53 11.99
CA PRO A 19 -16.73 -1.77 12.36
C PRO A 19 -17.74 -2.21 11.28
N LYS A 20 -17.75 -3.51 10.97
CA LYS A 20 -18.62 -4.15 9.95
C LYS A 20 -18.37 -3.70 8.48
N GLN A 21 -17.39 -2.84 8.23
CA GLN A 21 -17.02 -2.47 6.85
C GLN A 21 -16.24 -3.60 6.18
N THR A 22 -16.72 -4.04 5.02
CA THR A 22 -15.98 -4.96 4.15
C THR A 22 -15.02 -4.17 3.27
N VAL A 23 -13.77 -4.61 3.18
CA VAL A 23 -12.78 -4.05 2.25
C VAL A 23 -12.95 -4.74 0.89
N ASN A 24 -13.81 -4.17 0.05
CA ASN A 24 -13.87 -4.51 -1.36
C ASN A 24 -12.87 -3.67 -2.16
N THR A 25 -12.69 -3.95 -3.45
CA THR A 25 -11.72 -3.23 -4.28
C THR A 25 -11.97 -1.73 -4.37
N LEU A 26 -13.22 -1.28 -4.41
CA LEU A 26 -13.53 0.15 -4.46
C LEU A 26 -13.06 0.85 -3.18
N TYR A 27 -13.45 0.31 -2.01
CA TYR A 27 -13.00 0.83 -0.72
C TYR A 27 -11.48 0.79 -0.60
N TYR A 28 -10.85 -0.30 -1.05
CA TYR A 28 -9.40 -0.43 -1.03
C TYR A 28 -8.71 0.68 -1.83
N VAL A 29 -9.16 0.93 -3.05
CA VAL A 29 -8.56 1.97 -3.90
C VAL A 29 -8.83 3.37 -3.34
N SER A 30 -10.08 3.74 -3.11
CA SER A 30 -10.43 5.13 -2.78
C SER A 30 -10.08 5.52 -1.35
N ASN A 31 -10.36 4.64 -0.37
CA ASN A 31 -10.19 4.98 1.05
C ASN A 31 -8.79 4.65 1.53
N ILE A 32 -8.20 3.54 1.07
CA ILE A 32 -6.91 3.07 1.57
C ILE A 32 -5.76 3.57 0.69
N LEU A 33 -5.76 3.27 -0.62
CA LEU A 33 -4.64 3.61 -1.49
C LEU A 33 -4.56 5.12 -1.79
N GLU A 34 -5.65 5.73 -2.24
CA GLU A 34 -5.68 7.16 -2.54
C GLU A 34 -5.60 8.03 -1.29
N GLY A 35 -6.26 7.61 -0.21
CA GLY A 35 -6.23 8.30 1.08
C GLY A 35 -4.89 8.12 1.80
N THR A 36 -4.65 6.92 2.32
CA THR A 36 -3.54 6.66 3.25
C THR A 36 -2.21 6.42 2.54
N CYS A 37 -2.19 5.62 1.46
CA CYS A 37 -0.93 5.30 0.76
C CYS A 37 -0.31 6.56 0.11
N LEU A 38 -1.09 7.34 -0.65
CA LEU A 38 -0.57 8.55 -1.31
C LEU A 38 -0.20 9.69 -0.33
N ASN A 39 -0.64 9.67 0.92
CA ASN A 39 -0.20 10.66 1.90
C ASN A 39 1.27 10.47 2.29
N THR A 40 1.75 9.24 2.40
CA THR A 40 3.17 8.97 2.69
C THR A 40 4.11 9.48 1.61
N ARG A 41 3.63 9.52 0.38
CA ARG A 41 4.33 10.03 -0.79
C ARG A 41 4.64 11.53 -0.69
N LYS A 42 3.88 12.28 0.10
CA LYS A 42 4.10 13.73 0.35
C LYS A 42 5.26 13.98 1.32
N ARG A 43 5.71 12.96 2.06
CA ARG A 43 6.81 13.09 3.05
C ARG A 43 8.14 13.32 2.32
N ARG A 44 8.87 14.36 2.73
CA ARG A 44 10.15 14.76 2.11
C ARG A 44 11.38 14.56 2.99
N ARG A 45 11.19 14.43 4.31
CA ARG A 45 12.29 14.31 5.28
C ARG A 45 13.02 12.98 5.12
N LEU A 46 14.36 13.00 5.16
CA LEU A 46 15.19 11.80 5.16
C LEU A 46 15.40 11.23 6.56
N ASN A 47 15.47 12.10 7.57
CA ASN A 47 15.76 11.75 8.95
C ASN A 47 14.57 12.09 9.86
N GLY A 48 14.57 11.51 11.05
CA GLY A 48 13.52 11.67 12.06
C GLY A 48 12.76 10.38 12.35
N PRO A 49 11.64 10.48 13.10
CA PRO A 49 10.83 9.33 13.45
C PRO A 49 10.26 8.58 12.23
N VAL A 50 10.09 7.25 12.37
CA VAL A 50 9.67 6.33 11.30
C VAL A 50 8.35 6.70 10.61
N TYR A 51 7.47 7.42 11.31
CA TYR A 51 6.17 7.88 10.82
C TYR A 51 6.21 9.25 10.11
N SER A 52 7.37 9.91 10.02
CA SER A 52 7.48 11.27 9.45
C SER A 52 8.46 11.38 8.28
N LYS A 53 9.38 10.43 8.16
CA LYS A 53 10.36 10.38 7.07
C LYS A 53 9.84 9.65 5.84
N LYS A 54 10.55 9.81 4.72
CA LYS A 54 10.31 9.07 3.48
C LYS A 54 10.36 7.56 3.71
N LEU A 55 9.40 6.84 3.15
CA LEU A 55 9.41 5.37 3.13
C LEU A 55 10.52 4.84 2.20
N VAL A 56 10.69 5.46 1.04
CA VAL A 56 11.70 5.05 0.05
C VAL A 56 12.58 6.23 -0.34
N LEU A 57 13.86 5.98 -0.64
CA LEU A 57 14.80 7.03 -1.07
C LEU A 57 14.43 7.56 -2.45
N LYS A 58 14.27 6.63 -3.40
CA LYS A 58 13.83 6.87 -4.77
C LYS A 58 12.62 6.01 -5.05
N ARG A 59 11.59 6.61 -5.65
CA ARG A 59 10.35 5.87 -5.97
C ARG A 59 10.55 4.86 -7.08
N SER A 60 11.40 5.19 -8.06
CA SER A 60 11.71 4.32 -9.21
C SER A 60 12.32 2.98 -8.81
N GLU A 61 12.95 2.91 -7.64
CA GLU A 61 13.59 1.70 -7.09
C GLU A 61 12.68 0.96 -6.09
N ALA A 62 11.43 1.43 -5.90
CA ALA A 62 10.50 0.83 -4.97
C ALA A 62 9.59 -0.19 -5.67
N HIS A 63 9.37 -1.32 -5.00
CA HIS A 63 8.40 -2.33 -5.37
C HIS A 63 7.26 -2.33 -4.35
N PHE A 64 6.03 -2.06 -4.81
CA PHE A 64 4.84 -2.17 -3.96
C PHE A 64 4.39 -3.62 -3.87
N MET A 65 4.34 -4.20 -2.68
CA MET A 65 4.01 -5.61 -2.44
C MET A 65 2.76 -5.73 -1.57
N GLN A 66 1.91 -6.70 -1.87
CA GLN A 66 0.70 -7.05 -1.12
C GLN A 66 0.33 -8.51 -1.41
N ASP A 67 -0.44 -9.12 -0.51
CA ASP A 67 -0.91 -10.49 -0.67
C ASP A 67 -2.00 -10.63 -1.75
N GLY A 68 -2.40 -11.88 -1.99
CA GLY A 68 -3.43 -12.27 -2.95
C GLY A 68 -4.87 -12.08 -2.48
N ALA A 69 -5.18 -11.15 -1.56
CA ALA A 69 -6.56 -10.93 -1.12
C ALA A 69 -7.47 -10.48 -2.29
N PRO A 70 -8.78 -10.85 -2.30
CA PRO A 70 -9.67 -10.52 -3.41
C PRO A 70 -9.69 -9.03 -3.80
N ALA A 71 -9.64 -8.13 -2.80
CA ALA A 71 -9.63 -6.68 -3.03
C ALA A 71 -8.39 -6.21 -3.81
N HIS A 72 -7.26 -6.90 -3.68
CA HIS A 72 -5.97 -6.58 -4.30
C HIS A 72 -5.87 -7.11 -5.73
N ARG A 73 -6.54 -8.23 -6.03
CA ARG A 73 -6.40 -8.99 -7.29
C ARG A 73 -7.23 -8.46 -8.44
N LEU A 74 -8.34 -7.75 -8.16
CA LEU A 74 -9.21 -7.25 -9.22
C LEU A 74 -8.51 -6.24 -10.13
N LEU A 75 -8.90 -6.22 -11.41
CA LEU A 75 -8.29 -5.40 -12.46
C LEU A 75 -8.26 -3.91 -12.12
N VAL A 76 -9.26 -3.41 -11.39
CA VAL A 76 -9.32 -2.01 -10.95
C VAL A 76 -8.17 -1.67 -10.00
N ALA A 77 -7.92 -2.51 -8.98
CA ALA A 77 -6.80 -2.31 -8.06
C ALA A 77 -5.45 -2.50 -8.78
N GLN A 78 -5.32 -3.55 -9.60
CA GLN A 78 -4.10 -3.82 -10.36
C GLN A 78 -3.77 -2.67 -11.33
N GLY A 79 -4.77 -2.16 -12.05
CA GLY A 79 -4.64 -1.03 -12.96
C GLY A 79 -4.27 0.27 -12.23
N TRP A 80 -4.89 0.51 -11.07
CA TRP A 80 -4.51 1.64 -10.21
C TRP A 80 -3.05 1.54 -9.77
N CYS A 81 -2.62 0.37 -9.27
CA CYS A 81 -1.23 0.15 -8.85
C CYS A 81 -0.25 0.35 -10.01
N LYS A 82 -0.56 -0.20 -11.19
CA LYS A 82 0.26 -0.03 -12.41
C LYS A 82 0.43 1.43 -12.80
N ASN A 83 -0.62 2.24 -12.66
CA ASN A 83 -0.56 3.67 -12.99
C ASN A 83 0.16 4.50 -11.92
N GLN A 84 0.20 4.03 -10.68
CA GLN A 84 0.67 4.80 -9.54
C GLN A 84 2.10 4.45 -9.10
N PHE A 85 2.55 3.21 -9.28
CA PHE A 85 3.87 2.75 -8.85
C PHE A 85 4.75 2.40 -10.05
N SER A 86 6.06 2.67 -9.94
CA SER A 86 7.03 2.27 -10.97
C SER A 86 7.17 0.76 -11.08
N SER A 87 7.01 0.05 -9.95
CA SER A 87 6.93 -1.39 -9.90
C SER A 87 6.02 -1.84 -8.76
N PHE A 88 5.27 -2.91 -8.98
CA PHE A 88 4.41 -3.52 -7.98
C PHE A 88 4.25 -5.01 -8.26
N TRP A 89 3.94 -5.78 -7.23
CA TRP A 89 3.64 -7.19 -7.37
C TRP A 89 2.26 -7.38 -7.95
N THR A 90 2.21 -8.04 -9.11
CA THR A 90 0.94 -8.39 -9.75
C THR A 90 0.26 -9.51 -8.97
N LYS A 91 -1.03 -9.73 -9.24
CA LYS A 91 -1.87 -10.73 -8.56
C LYS A 91 -1.34 -12.18 -8.58
N ASP A 92 -0.33 -12.46 -9.42
CA ASP A 92 0.21 -13.81 -9.64
C ASP A 92 1.60 -13.99 -9.01
N GLU A 93 2.18 -12.95 -8.41
CA GLU A 93 3.53 -13.02 -7.81
C GLU A 93 3.52 -13.50 -6.35
N TRP A 94 2.52 -13.11 -5.55
CA TRP A 94 2.42 -13.54 -4.15
C TRP A 94 1.76 -14.93 -4.06
N PRO A 95 2.46 -15.97 -3.55
CA PRO A 95 1.90 -17.31 -3.44
C PRO A 95 0.75 -17.38 -2.42
N GLY A 96 -0.27 -18.17 -2.74
CA GLY A 96 -1.42 -18.36 -1.85
C GLY A 96 -1.02 -19.03 -0.55
N ASN A 97 -1.58 -18.58 0.57
CA ASN A 97 -1.30 -19.09 1.93
C ASN A 97 0.17 -18.99 2.36
N SER A 98 0.89 -17.97 1.88
CA SER A 98 2.29 -17.71 2.27
C SER A 98 2.39 -16.41 3.09
N PRO A 99 2.10 -16.45 4.39
CA PRO A 99 2.33 -15.33 5.31
C PRO A 99 3.76 -15.29 5.86
N ASP A 100 4.51 -16.39 5.78
CA ASP A 100 5.90 -16.58 6.21
C ASP A 100 6.92 -16.07 5.18
#